data_AF-A0A932ZT93-F1
#
_entry.id   AF-A0A932ZT93-F1
#
_cell.length_a   1.000
_cell.length_b   1.000
_cell.length_c   1.000
_cell.angle_alpha   90.00
_cell.angle_beta   90.00
_cell.angle_gamma   90.00
#
_symmetry.space_group_name_H-M   'P 1'
#
loop_
_entity.id
_entity.type
_entity.pdbx_description
1 polymer ?
#
loop_
_entity_poly.entity_id
_entity_poly.type
_entity_poly.pdbx_seq_one_letter_code
_entity_poly.pdbx_strand_id
1 'polypeptide(L)' 'LELGAAAVLMQTAIAGADDPVKMARAMRLAVEAGRLAFEAGRIPMKLYATASSPLTGVIGS' A
#
# COMPACT_ATOMS: atom_id res chain seq x y z
N LEU A 1 -1.17 6.07 -5.78
CA LEU A 1 -0.41 6.90 -6.74
C LEU A 1 1.06 6.48 -6.90
N GLU A 2 1.51 5.46 -6.16
CA GLU A 2 2.90 4.97 -6.14
C GLU A 2 3.46 4.51 -7.49
N LEU A 3 2.61 4.20 -8.47
CA LEU A 3 2.99 3.84 -9.83
C LEU A 3 3.24 5.04 -10.75
N GLY A 4 3.13 6.28 -10.24
CA GLY A 4 3.41 7.51 -11.00
C GLY A 4 2.21 8.13 -11.72
N ALA A 5 0.98 7.69 -11.42
CA ALA A 5 -0.21 8.39 -11.90
C ALA A 5 -0.26 9.84 -11.39
N ALA A 6 -0.82 10.76 -12.18
CA ALA A 6 -0.94 12.18 -11.80
C ALA A 6 -2.14 12.43 -10.86
N ALA A 7 -3.25 11.73 -11.11
CA ALA A 7 -4.49 11.85 -10.33
C ALA A 7 -5.27 10.53 -10.38
N VAL A 8 -6.29 10.42 -9.54
CA VAL A 8 -7.27 9.31 -9.56
C VAL A 8 -8.67 9.90 -9.63
N LEU A 9 -9.49 9.38 -10.55
CA LEU A 9 -10.93 9.65 -10.63
C LEU A 9 -11.69 8.42 -10.10
N MET A 10 -12.65 8.62 -9.20
CA MET A 10 -13.48 7.55 -8.63
C MET A 10 -14.86 8.06 -8.22
N GLN A 11 -15.87 7.18 -8.26
CA GLN A 11 -17.24 7.51 -7.84
C GLN A 11 -17.88 6.41 -6.99
N THR A 12 -18.14 5.22 -7.54
CA THR A 12 -18.85 4.13 -6.84
C THR A 12 -18.21 3.73 -5.51
N ALA A 13 -16.87 3.75 -5.41
CA ALA A 13 -16.14 3.42 -4.19
C ALA A 13 -16.48 4.34 -3.00
N ILE A 14 -16.80 5.62 -3.27
CA ILE A 14 -17.21 6.59 -2.24
C ILE A 14 -18.72 6.55 -2.07
N ALA A 15 -19.47 6.62 -3.17
CA ALA A 15 -20.93 6.71 -3.14
C ALA A 15 -21.62 5.45 -2.61
N GLY A 16 -21.01 4.27 -2.81
CA GLY A 16 -21.53 2.99 -2.36
C GLY A 16 -20.98 2.49 -1.02
N ALA A 17 -20.22 3.31 -0.29
CA ALA A 17 -19.73 2.95 1.03
C ALA A 17 -20.82 3.15 2.09
N ASP A 18 -20.78 2.35 3.18
CA ASP A 18 -21.70 2.50 4.31
C ASP A 18 -21.59 3.89 4.98
N ASP A 19 -20.38 4.47 4.98
CA ASP A 19 -20.10 5.84 5.42
C ASP A 19 -19.32 6.59 4.31
N PRO A 20 -20.02 7.26 3.39
CA PRO A 20 -19.40 7.94 2.24
C PRO A 20 -18.45 9.07 2.65
N VAL A 21 -18.74 9.77 3.75
CA VAL A 21 -17.91 10.90 4.22
C VAL A 21 -16.58 10.39 4.77
N LYS A 22 -16.64 9.32 5.59
CA LYS A 22 -15.43 8.67 6.08
C LYS A 22 -14.63 8.05 4.93
N MET A 23 -15.29 7.45 3.94
CA MET A 23 -14.62 6.89 2.76
C MET A 23 -13.95 7.98 1.91
N ALA A 24 -14.61 9.12 1.68
CA ALA A 24 -14.01 10.26 0.99
C ALA A 24 -12.74 10.75 1.68
N ARG A 25 -12.77 10.84 3.02
CA ARG A 25 -11.58 11.18 3.82
C ARG A 25 -10.47 10.12 3.68
N ALA A 26 -10.82 8.85 3.69
CA ALA A 26 -9.86 7.75 3.51
C ALA A 26 -9.18 7.82 2.13
N MET A 27 -9.96 8.02 1.06
CA MET A 27 -9.41 8.11 -0.30
C MET A 27 -8.53 9.33 -0.49
N ARG A 28 -8.87 10.48 0.12
CA ARG A 28 -7.99 11.66 0.13
C ARG A 28 -6.61 11.33 0.73
N LEU A 29 -6.59 10.72 1.91
CA LEU A 29 -5.34 10.36 2.59
C LEU A 29 -4.55 9.32 1.79
N ALA A 30 -5.22 8.34 1.18
CA ALA A 30 -4.57 7.33 0.34
C ALA A 30 -3.91 7.93 -0.90
N VAL A 31 -4.55 8.93 -1.52
CA VAL A 31 -4.00 9.68 -2.65
C VAL A 31 -2.77 10.47 -2.22
N GLU A 32 -2.87 11.25 -1.13
CA GLU A 32 -1.75 12.03 -0.57
C GLU A 32 -0.57 11.12 -0.21
N ALA A 33 -0.81 10.05 0.55
CA ALA A 33 0.21 9.06 0.93
C ALA A 33 0.87 8.41 -0.28
N GLY A 34 0.07 7.96 -1.25
CA GLY A 34 0.60 7.32 -2.45
C GLY A 34 1.41 8.26 -3.33
N ARG A 35 1.13 9.58 -3.31
CA ARG A 35 1.93 10.57 -4.05
C ARG A 35 3.26 10.82 -3.35
N LEU A 36 3.24 10.99 -2.04
CA LEU A 36 4.44 11.12 -1.22
C LEU A 36 5.35 9.89 -1.36
N ALA A 37 4.79 8.68 -1.37
CA ALA A 37 5.55 7.45 -1.56
C ALA A 37 6.18 7.32 -2.96
N PHE A 38 5.52 7.84 -4.01
CA PHE A 38 6.12 7.93 -5.34
C PHE A 38 7.31 8.88 -5.35
N GLU A 39 7.15 10.08 -4.77
CA GLU A 39 8.18 11.13 -4.74
C GLU A 39 9.37 10.76 -3.84
N ALA A 40 9.13 10.05 -2.74
CA ALA A 40 10.16 9.62 -1.80
C ALA A 40 11.07 8.50 -2.36
N GLY A 41 10.61 7.75 -3.37
CA GLY A 41 11.34 6.59 -3.88
C GLY A 41 11.28 5.40 -2.92
N ARG A 42 10.31 4.50 -3.12
CA ARG A 42 10.15 3.29 -2.29
C ARG A 42 11.38 2.36 -2.34
N ILE A 43 11.57 1.60 -1.27
CA ILE A 43 12.63 0.58 -1.20
C ILE A 43 12.54 -0.41 -2.37
N PRO A 44 13.67 -0.86 -2.94
CA PRO A 44 13.68 -1.85 -4.00
C PRO A 44 13.23 -3.21 -3.47
N MET A 45 12.55 -3.97 -4.34
CA MET A 45 12.20 -5.35 -4.05
C MET A 45 13.48 -6.20 -4.00
N LYS A 46 13.67 -6.97 -2.92
CA LYS A 46 14.72 -8.00 -2.89
C LYS A 46 14.27 -9.19 -3.73
N LEU A 47 15.06 -9.58 -4.72
CA LEU A 47 14.77 -10.72 -5.61
C LEU A 47 14.93 -12.08 -4.91
N TYR A 48 15.73 -12.12 -3.84
CA TYR A 48 15.99 -13.31 -3.05
C TYR A 48 15.54 -13.08 -1.62
N ALA A 49 14.63 -13.94 -1.15
CA ALA A 49 14.23 -13.98 0.24
C ALA A 49 15.25 -14.81 1.02
N THR A 50 15.90 -14.20 2.00
CA THR A 50 16.45 -14.96 3.12
C THR A 50 15.26 -15.40 3.97
N ALA A 51 15.14 -16.71 4.27
CA ALA A 51 14.07 -17.22 5.11
C ALA A 51 13.98 -16.41 6.41
N SER A 52 12.83 -15.81 6.69
CA SER A 52 12.61 -15.04 7.93
C SER A 52 12.63 -15.92 9.18
N SER A 53 12.41 -17.23 8.98
CA SER A 53 12.63 -18.29 9.96
C SER A 53 13.72 -19.23 9.41
N PRO A 54 14.99 -19.07 9.82
CA PRO A 54 16.03 -20.03 9.48
C PRO A 54 15.65 -21.41 10.03
N LEU A 55 15.79 -22.47 9.23
CA LEU A 55 15.68 -23.85 9.73
C LEU A 55 16.82 -24.21 10.71
N THR A 56 17.81 -23.33 10.87
CA THR A 56 18.85 -23.41 11.89
C THR A 56 18.25 -23.12 13.27
N GLY A 57 17.83 -24.18 13.97
CA GLY A 57 17.31 -24.10 15.34
C GLY A 57 16.01 -24.86 15.60
N VAL A 58 15.43 -25.57 14.61
CA VAL A 58 14.34 -26.52 14.89
C VAL A 58 14.90 -27.73 15.64
N ILE A 59 14.68 -27.76 16.96
CA ILE A 59 14.93 -28.92 17.81
C ILE A 59 13.77 -29.89 17.56
N GLY A 60 14.03 -30.97 16.83
CA GLY A 60 13.03 -31.98 16.50
C GLY A 60 13.39 -32.82 15.27
N SER A 61 14.52 -33.52 15.35
CA SER A 61 14.87 -34.66 14.49
C SER A 61 15.38 -35.79 15.38
#